data_AF-A0AAD7C0M8-F1
#
_entry.id   AF-A0AAD7C0M8-F1
#
_cell.length_a   1.000
_cell.length_b   1.000
_cell.length_c   1.000
_cell.angle_alpha   90.00
_cell.angle_beta   90.00
_cell.angle_gamma   90.00
#
_symmetry.space_group_name_H-M   'P 1'
#
loop_
_entity.id
_entity.type
_entity.pdbx_description
1 polymer ?
#
loop_
_entity_poly.entity_id
_entity_poly.type
_entity_poly.pdbx_seq_one_letter_code
_entity_poly.pdbx_strand_id
1 'polypeptide(L)'
;MLATFPDEPASAVPPPALHGLKLCGKSVRPILAWLHAVGHLSKVDSLTLPLVRVEDVLTVHIALQQLGPALHHLDITGTWSEEYNGGYYRTADLLTLFDFSLHPNLKTLAIHYANSYHDLSPNQMIQLLTRLKSRALERLALKMYYLSYDNSDQWTTLDMFLSPDRFPHLRNIVLKCWGGHEAVRAKLPSSFLGGCCRWNTICRIRIARGHRL
;
A
#
# COMPACT_ATOMS: atom_id res chain seq x y z
N MET A 1 16.30 -28.16 57.15
CA MET A 1 15.80 -28.84 55.94
C MET A 1 15.74 -27.80 54.83
N LEU A 2 16.55 -27.93 53.79
CA LEU A 2 16.54 -27.05 52.62
C LEU A 2 15.52 -27.62 51.64
N ALA A 3 14.48 -26.86 51.30
CA ALA A 3 13.53 -27.24 50.28
C ALA A 3 14.21 -27.11 48.91
N THR A 4 14.40 -28.25 48.23
CA THR A 4 14.77 -28.31 46.82
C THR A 4 13.56 -27.88 45.99
N PHE A 5 13.71 -26.79 45.24
CA PHE A 5 12.76 -26.43 44.20
C PHE A 5 12.96 -27.39 43.02
N PRO A 6 11.89 -27.96 42.42
CA PRO A 6 12.03 -28.78 41.24
C PRO A 6 12.53 -27.93 40.06
N ASP A 7 13.72 -28.29 39.57
CA ASP A 7 14.29 -27.86 38.30
C ASP A 7 13.48 -28.44 37.14
N GLU A 8 12.74 -27.58 36.46
CA GLU A 8 12.72 -27.40 34.99
C GLU A 8 11.43 -26.67 34.61
N PRO A 9 11.49 -25.42 34.10
CA PRO A 9 10.32 -24.82 33.50
C PRO A 9 9.91 -25.70 32.31
N ALA A 10 8.71 -26.30 32.41
CA ALA A 10 8.09 -27.05 31.33
C ALA A 10 8.31 -26.31 30.01
N SER A 11 8.96 -26.98 29.05
CA SER A 11 9.35 -26.42 27.76
C SER A 11 8.17 -25.65 27.16
N ALA A 12 8.22 -24.32 27.29
CA ALA A 12 7.12 -23.47 26.88
C ALA A 12 6.99 -23.59 25.37
N VAL A 13 5.83 -24.06 24.90
CA VAL A 13 5.53 -24.15 23.47
C VAL A 13 5.76 -22.76 22.86
N PRO A 14 6.61 -22.64 21.82
CA PRO A 14 6.87 -21.34 21.22
C PRO A 14 5.57 -20.75 20.67
N PRO A 15 5.38 -19.42 20.79
CA PRO A 15 4.16 -18.79 20.30
C PRO A 15 4.00 -19.05 18.78
N PRO A 16 2.75 -19.20 18.30
CA PRO A 16 2.49 -19.41 16.88
C PRO A 16 3.08 -18.27 16.04
N ALA A 17 3.50 -18.59 14.82
CA ALA A 17 4.05 -17.61 13.90
C ALA A 17 2.98 -16.57 13.54
N LEU A 18 3.35 -15.28 13.61
CA LEU A 18 2.48 -14.18 13.26
C LEU A 18 2.55 -13.93 11.75
N HIS A 19 1.49 -14.32 11.03
CA HIS A 19 1.39 -14.14 9.57
C HIS A 19 0.74 -12.81 9.18
N GLY A 20 -0.30 -12.41 9.91
CA GLY A 20 -1.04 -11.18 9.65
C GLY A 20 -0.95 -10.20 10.81
N LEU A 21 -0.63 -8.95 10.50
CA LEU A 21 -0.65 -7.85 11.45
C LEU A 21 -1.53 -6.71 10.93
N LYS A 22 -2.63 -6.46 11.65
CA LYS A 22 -3.44 -5.26 11.47
C LYS A 22 -3.30 -4.39 12.70
N LEU A 23 -2.61 -3.27 12.54
CA LEU A 23 -2.49 -2.30 13.61
C LEU A 23 -3.77 -1.48 13.70
N CYS A 24 -4.11 -1.06 14.92
CA CYS A 24 -5.19 -0.14 15.22
C CYS A 24 -4.63 0.91 16.16
N GLY A 25 -4.81 2.20 15.87
CA GLY A 25 -4.35 3.27 16.75
C GLY A 25 -3.65 4.41 16.03
N LYS A 26 -3.12 5.35 16.82
CA LYS A 26 -2.54 6.61 16.35
C LYS A 26 -1.04 6.55 16.04
N SER A 27 -0.35 5.45 16.38
CA SER A 27 1.07 5.29 16.10
C SER A 27 1.42 3.84 15.84
N VAL A 28 2.12 3.60 14.73
CA VAL A 28 2.61 2.28 14.33
C VAL A 28 4.02 1.99 14.86
N ARG A 29 4.77 3.04 15.23
CA ARG A 29 6.20 2.95 15.56
C ARG A 29 6.50 2.01 16.75
N PRO A 30 5.82 2.08 17.91
CA PRO A 30 6.14 1.21 19.05
C PRO A 30 5.96 -0.27 18.71
N ILE A 31 4.92 -0.58 17.93
CA ILE A 31 4.58 -1.97 17.58
C ILE A 31 5.57 -2.53 16.56
N LEU A 32 5.92 -1.73 15.55
CA LEU A 32 6.95 -2.12 14.56
C LEU A 32 8.33 -2.28 15.23
N ALA A 33 8.69 -1.39 16.15
CA ALA A 33 9.94 -1.49 16.91
C ALA A 33 9.98 -2.75 17.77
N TRP A 34 8.88 -3.08 18.45
CA TRP A 34 8.76 -4.31 19.23
C TRP A 34 8.89 -5.56 18.34
N LEU A 35 8.15 -5.63 17.23
CA LEU A 35 8.21 -6.76 16.29
C LEU A 35 9.58 -6.99 15.68
N HIS A 36 10.29 -5.89 15.40
CA HIS A 36 11.68 -5.93 14.97
C HIS A 36 12.57 -6.51 16.07
N ALA A 37 12.46 -6.02 17.31
CA ALA A 37 13.28 -6.48 18.43
C ALA A 37 13.09 -7.98 18.74
N VAL A 38 11.89 -8.53 18.55
CA VAL A 38 11.63 -9.96 18.75
C VAL A 38 11.92 -10.81 17.51
N GLY A 39 12.31 -10.21 16.38
CA GLY A 39 12.64 -10.94 15.14
C GLY A 39 11.44 -11.62 14.46
N HIS A 40 10.22 -11.18 14.76
CA HIS A 40 8.99 -11.77 14.18
C HIS A 40 8.57 -11.10 12.86
N LEU A 41 9.15 -9.94 12.54
CA LEU A 41 8.68 -9.15 11.41
C LEU A 41 8.81 -9.90 10.07
N SER A 42 9.90 -10.64 9.84
CA SER A 42 10.12 -11.41 8.60
C SER A 42 9.13 -12.54 8.32
N LYS A 43 8.29 -12.88 9.31
CA LYS A 43 7.24 -13.92 9.18
C LYS A 43 5.87 -13.34 8.78
N VAL A 44 5.72 -12.02 8.83
CA VAL A 44 4.46 -11.34 8.52
C VAL A 44 4.30 -11.24 6.99
N ASP A 45 3.28 -11.89 6.45
CA ASP A 45 2.91 -11.86 5.04
C ASP A 45 1.81 -10.84 4.72
N SER A 46 1.09 -10.34 5.73
CA SER A 46 0.01 -9.37 5.58
C SER A 46 0.14 -8.26 6.62
N LEU A 47 0.37 -7.04 6.16
CA LEU A 47 0.54 -5.85 7.00
C LEU A 47 -0.48 -4.77 6.67
N THR A 48 -1.20 -4.30 7.69
CA THR A 48 -2.08 -3.12 7.60
C THR A 48 -1.66 -2.07 8.62
N LEU A 49 -1.28 -0.89 8.11
CA LEU A 49 -0.79 0.26 8.86
C LEU A 49 -1.76 1.43 8.71
N PRO A 50 -2.68 1.65 9.67
CA PRO A 50 -3.52 2.83 9.63
C PRO A 50 -2.76 4.04 10.16
N LEU A 51 -3.15 5.22 9.69
CA LEU A 51 -2.77 6.51 10.25
C LEU A 51 -1.23 6.73 10.33
N VAL A 52 -0.49 6.36 9.28
CA VAL A 52 0.96 6.58 9.20
C VAL A 52 1.23 8.08 9.04
N ARG A 53 1.92 8.68 10.02
CA ARG A 53 2.32 10.09 9.99
C ARG A 53 3.71 10.25 9.34
N VAL A 54 4.10 11.49 9.08
CA VAL A 54 5.40 11.82 8.46
C VAL A 54 6.55 11.26 9.29
N GLU A 55 6.50 11.41 10.61
CA GLU A 55 7.51 10.89 11.53
C GLU A 55 7.57 9.36 11.56
N ASP A 56 6.49 8.67 11.20
CA ASP A 56 6.42 7.21 11.20
C ASP A 56 7.02 6.61 9.90
N VAL A 57 7.15 7.39 8.82
CA VAL A 57 7.58 6.92 7.48
C VAL A 57 8.89 6.16 7.53
N LEU A 58 9.93 6.71 8.18
CA LEU A 58 11.25 6.06 8.22
C LEU A 58 11.18 4.71 8.95
N THR A 59 10.42 4.64 10.05
CA THR A 59 10.21 3.38 10.78
C THR A 59 9.45 2.36 9.91
N VAL A 60 8.43 2.81 9.19
CA VAL A 60 7.69 1.94 8.25
C VAL A 60 8.60 1.47 7.13
N HIS A 61 9.44 2.33 6.57
CA HIS A 61 10.39 1.98 5.51
C HIS A 61 11.35 0.86 5.94
N ILE A 62 11.96 1.01 7.13
CA ILE A 62 12.85 -0.01 7.71
C ILE A 62 12.09 -1.31 7.94
N ALA A 63 10.86 -1.23 8.47
CA ALA A 63 10.03 -2.41 8.68
C ALA A 63 9.70 -3.14 7.36
N LEU A 64 9.39 -2.39 6.29
CA LEU A 64 9.16 -2.97 4.96
C LEU A 64 10.41 -3.70 4.44
N GLN A 65 11.60 -3.10 4.56
CA GLN A 65 12.85 -3.76 4.14
C GLN A 65 13.05 -5.13 4.83
N GLN A 66 12.65 -5.25 6.09
CA GLN A 66 12.79 -6.46 6.90
C GLN A 66 11.73 -7.52 6.63
N LEU A 67 10.51 -7.13 6.22
CA LEU A 67 9.49 -8.06 5.76
C LEU A 67 9.96 -8.82 4.51
N GLY A 68 10.69 -8.11 3.62
CA GLY A 68 11.30 -8.69 2.44
C GLY A 68 10.30 -9.48 1.57
N PRO A 69 10.68 -10.66 1.03
CA PRO A 69 9.87 -11.37 0.05
C PRO A 69 8.63 -12.08 0.63
N ALA A 70 8.48 -12.14 1.96
CA ALA A 70 7.33 -12.77 2.61
C ALA A 70 6.04 -11.95 2.45
N LEU A 71 6.16 -10.64 2.23
CA LEU A 71 5.02 -9.73 2.18
C LEU A 71 4.17 -9.97 0.92
N HIS A 72 2.94 -10.43 1.12
CA HIS A 72 1.91 -10.63 0.09
C HIS A 72 0.85 -9.54 0.09
N HIS A 73 0.55 -8.96 1.25
CA HIS A 73 -0.50 -7.96 1.39
C HIS A 73 0.01 -6.76 2.18
N LEU A 74 -0.09 -5.57 1.58
CA LEU A 74 0.25 -4.32 2.23
C LEU A 74 -0.89 -3.31 2.06
N ASP A 75 -1.36 -2.79 3.17
CA ASP A 75 -2.31 -1.67 3.22
C ASP A 75 -1.74 -0.58 4.12
N ILE A 76 -1.47 0.58 3.56
CA ILE A 76 -0.97 1.75 4.26
C ILE A 76 -1.98 2.87 4.10
N THR A 77 -2.52 3.32 5.23
CA THR A 77 -3.29 4.56 5.27
C THR A 77 -2.43 5.64 5.90
N GLY A 78 -1.92 6.58 5.09
CA GLY A 78 -1.25 7.76 5.59
C GLY A 78 -2.23 8.71 6.28
N THR A 79 -1.77 9.34 7.35
CA THR A 79 -2.37 10.57 7.88
C THR A 79 -1.56 11.77 7.45
N TRP A 80 -2.23 12.90 7.55
CA TRP A 80 -1.59 14.18 7.50
C TRP A 80 -1.48 14.73 8.91
N SER A 81 -0.26 15.10 9.30
CA SER A 81 0.00 15.91 10.48
C SER A 81 0.61 17.22 9.98
N GLU A 82 -0.13 18.31 10.18
CA GLU A 82 0.35 19.70 10.23
C GLU A 82 0.43 20.50 8.91
N GLU A 83 -0.69 21.11 8.50
CA GLU A 83 -0.73 22.28 7.57
C GLU A 83 0.12 23.45 8.07
N TYR A 84 0.38 23.52 9.38
CA TYR A 84 0.75 24.76 10.05
C TYR A 84 2.24 24.93 10.31
N ASN A 85 3.07 23.89 10.12
CA ASN A 85 4.50 23.94 10.50
C ASN A 85 5.47 24.17 9.32
N GLY A 86 4.99 24.61 8.16
CA GLY A 86 5.83 25.12 7.05
C GLY A 86 6.72 24.08 6.34
N GLY A 87 6.84 22.87 6.88
CA GLY A 87 7.49 21.72 6.25
C GLY A 87 6.49 20.96 5.38
N TYR A 88 6.44 21.28 4.08
CA TYR A 88 5.57 20.64 3.09
C TYR A 88 5.92 19.18 2.75
N TYR A 89 6.46 18.39 3.69
CA TYR A 89 6.69 16.96 3.43
C TYR A 89 5.37 16.22 3.57
N ARG A 90 4.66 16.08 2.46
CA ARG A 90 3.40 15.36 2.41
C ARG A 90 3.71 13.88 2.61
N THR A 91 3.04 13.22 3.56
CA THR A 91 3.13 11.75 3.73
C THR A 91 2.99 11.03 2.38
N ALA A 92 2.17 11.55 1.47
CA ALA A 92 2.04 11.00 0.12
C ALA A 92 3.33 10.96 -0.69
N ASP A 93 4.11 12.03 -0.67
CA ASP A 93 5.40 12.14 -1.35
C ASP A 93 6.43 11.20 -0.73
N LEU A 94 6.32 10.97 0.57
CA LEU A 94 7.23 10.08 1.29
C LEU A 94 6.89 8.60 1.09
N LEU A 95 5.60 8.25 0.95
CA LEU A 95 5.19 6.88 0.67
C LEU A 95 5.61 6.42 -0.73
N THR A 96 5.76 7.33 -1.69
CA THR A 96 6.29 6.98 -3.03
C THR A 96 7.78 6.68 -2.99
N LEU A 97 8.47 7.03 -1.90
CA LEU A 97 9.88 6.71 -1.71
C LEU A 97 10.10 5.26 -1.26
N PHE A 98 9.06 4.53 -0.88
CA PHE A 98 9.20 3.14 -0.49
C PHE A 98 9.68 2.27 -1.65
N ASP A 99 10.67 1.42 -1.35
CA ASP A 99 11.24 0.50 -2.31
C ASP A 99 10.49 -0.82 -2.27
N PHE A 100 9.51 -0.95 -3.17
CA PHE A 100 8.73 -2.18 -3.32
C PHE A 100 9.44 -3.26 -4.15
N SER A 101 10.68 -3.04 -4.58
CA SER A 101 11.44 -4.05 -5.32
C SER A 101 11.81 -5.25 -4.44
N LEU A 102 11.86 -5.05 -3.12
CA LEU A 102 12.12 -6.08 -2.11
C LEU A 102 10.93 -7.02 -1.86
N HIS A 103 9.79 -6.75 -2.48
CA HIS A 103 8.54 -7.49 -2.28
C HIS A 103 8.06 -8.16 -3.57
N PRO A 104 8.82 -9.10 -4.16
CA PRO A 104 8.47 -9.72 -5.44
C PRO A 104 7.13 -10.47 -5.42
N ASN A 105 6.68 -10.93 -4.25
CA ASN A 105 5.46 -11.71 -4.07
C ASN A 105 4.23 -10.87 -3.66
N LEU A 106 4.31 -9.55 -3.69
CA LEU A 106 3.23 -8.66 -3.28
C LEU A 106 1.99 -8.82 -4.18
N LYS A 107 0.93 -9.41 -3.65
CA LYS A 107 -0.36 -9.61 -4.34
C LYS A 107 -1.29 -8.42 -4.21
N THR A 108 -1.26 -7.75 -3.06
CA THR A 108 -2.11 -6.58 -2.79
C THR A 108 -1.26 -5.42 -2.32
N LEU A 109 -1.37 -4.28 -3.02
CA LEU A 109 -0.86 -3.00 -2.57
C LEU A 109 -2.02 -2.01 -2.45
N ALA A 110 -2.23 -1.48 -1.25
CA ALA A 110 -3.20 -0.43 -0.98
C ALA A 110 -2.48 0.74 -0.32
N ILE A 111 -2.56 1.92 -0.94
CA ILE A 111 -2.06 3.18 -0.39
C ILE A 111 -3.21 4.18 -0.36
N HIS A 112 -3.54 4.60 0.85
CA HIS A 112 -4.68 5.45 1.17
C HIS A 112 -4.23 6.65 1.99
N TYR A 113 -5.04 7.69 1.98
CA TYR A 113 -4.87 8.86 2.85
C TYR A 113 -6.15 9.09 3.64
N ALA A 114 -6.04 9.31 4.94
CA ALA A 114 -7.20 9.54 5.79
C ALA A 114 -7.92 10.86 5.42
N ASN A 115 -7.14 11.91 5.10
CA ASN A 115 -7.67 13.25 4.85
C ASN A 115 -7.86 13.53 3.35
N SER A 116 -8.74 14.49 3.06
CA SER A 116 -9.35 14.69 1.74
C SER A 116 -8.70 15.68 0.81
N TYR A 117 -7.61 16.30 1.24
CA TYR A 117 -7.14 17.55 0.64
C TYR A 117 -5.90 17.39 -0.26
N HIS A 118 -5.23 16.23 -0.24
CA HIS A 118 -4.02 16.01 -1.02
C HIS A 118 -3.91 14.58 -1.54
N ASP A 119 -3.41 14.46 -2.77
CA ASP A 119 -3.47 13.24 -3.56
C ASP A 119 -2.15 12.82 -4.12
N LEU A 120 -2.08 11.52 -4.42
CA LEU A 120 -1.12 11.04 -5.38
C LEU A 120 -1.46 11.65 -6.73
N SER A 121 -0.61 12.55 -7.19
CA SER A 121 -0.57 12.92 -8.61
C SER A 121 -0.25 11.67 -9.46
N PRO A 122 -0.68 11.63 -10.73
CA PRO A 122 -0.27 10.56 -11.64
C PRO A 122 1.25 10.35 -11.67
N ASN A 123 2.06 11.42 -11.60
CA ASN A 123 3.52 11.31 -11.53
C ASN A 123 4.01 10.53 -10.31
N GLN A 124 3.41 10.76 -9.15
CA GLN A 124 3.74 10.04 -7.93
C GLN A 124 3.32 8.57 -8.00
N MET A 125 2.18 8.28 -8.61
CA MET A 125 1.77 6.90 -8.90
C MET A 125 2.77 6.23 -9.85
N ILE A 126 3.23 6.92 -10.88
CA ILE A 126 4.26 6.42 -11.80
C ILE A 126 5.57 6.13 -11.06
N GLN A 127 6.01 7.02 -10.16
CA GLN A 127 7.21 6.79 -9.34
C GLN A 127 7.06 5.56 -8.44
N LEU A 128 5.93 5.46 -7.73
CA LEU A 128 5.58 4.30 -6.91
C LEU A 128 5.60 3.02 -7.76
N LEU A 129 4.88 3.05 -8.89
CA LEU A 129 4.77 1.92 -9.79
C LEU A 129 6.13 1.54 -10.31
N THR A 130 7.02 2.45 -10.70
CA THR A 130 8.36 2.14 -11.23
C THR A 130 9.18 1.28 -10.28
N ARG A 131 9.03 1.50 -8.97
CA ARG A 131 9.69 0.75 -7.89
C ARG A 131 9.00 -0.57 -7.56
N LEU A 132 7.72 -0.71 -7.88
CA LEU A 132 6.99 -1.97 -7.75
C LEU A 132 7.40 -2.97 -8.84
N LYS A 133 8.10 -4.03 -8.44
CA LYS A 133 8.57 -5.10 -9.34
C LYS A 133 7.78 -6.42 -9.21
N SER A 134 6.74 -6.45 -8.37
CA SER A 134 5.95 -7.66 -8.18
C SER A 134 5.11 -7.99 -9.42
N ARG A 135 5.41 -9.12 -10.07
CA ARG A 135 4.56 -9.67 -11.13
C ARG A 135 3.32 -10.37 -10.57
N ALA A 136 3.34 -10.73 -9.29
CA ALA A 136 2.25 -11.38 -8.56
C ALA A 136 1.12 -10.41 -8.16
N LEU A 137 1.28 -9.11 -8.41
CA LEU A 137 0.30 -8.10 -8.04
C LEU A 137 -1.06 -8.38 -8.69
N GLU A 138 -2.08 -8.60 -7.87
CA GLU A 138 -3.44 -8.89 -8.27
C GLU A 138 -4.37 -7.70 -8.06
N ARG A 139 -4.06 -6.91 -7.02
CA ARG A 139 -4.86 -5.76 -6.59
C ARG A 139 -3.97 -4.56 -6.28
N LEU A 140 -4.32 -3.44 -6.89
CA LEU A 140 -3.74 -2.13 -6.62
C LEU A 140 -4.87 -1.17 -6.20
N ALA A 141 -4.76 -0.56 -5.03
CA ALA A 141 -5.74 0.41 -4.56
C ALA A 141 -5.04 1.71 -4.19
N LEU A 142 -5.32 2.77 -4.95
CA LEU A 142 -4.71 4.08 -4.82
C LEU A 142 -5.82 5.14 -4.67
N LYS A 143 -5.69 6.03 -3.69
CA LYS A 143 -6.68 7.08 -3.41
C LYS A 143 -6.24 8.41 -4.05
N MET A 144 -7.16 9.07 -4.76
CA MET A 144 -6.95 10.30 -5.56
C MET A 144 -8.15 11.26 -5.48
N TYR A 145 -8.24 12.17 -4.53
CA TYR A 145 -9.26 13.20 -4.39
C TYR A 145 -9.35 14.23 -5.54
N TYR A 146 -8.25 14.77 -6.06
CA TYR A 146 -8.20 15.86 -7.04
C TYR A 146 -7.51 15.38 -8.30
N LEU A 147 -8.31 15.13 -9.32
CA LEU A 147 -7.83 14.91 -10.67
C LEU A 147 -7.78 16.26 -11.35
N SER A 148 -6.59 16.80 -11.63
CA SER A 148 -6.48 17.84 -12.66
C SER A 148 -6.68 17.15 -14.01
N TYR A 149 -7.89 17.28 -14.57
CA TYR A 149 -8.33 16.60 -15.79
C TYR A 149 -7.54 16.99 -17.05
N ASP A 150 -6.67 17.99 -16.95
CA ASP A 150 -5.90 18.55 -18.07
C ASP A 150 -4.60 17.77 -18.38
N ASN A 151 -4.18 16.83 -17.53
CA ASN A 151 -2.92 16.11 -17.69
C ASN A 151 -3.06 14.79 -18.46
N SER A 152 -3.60 14.84 -19.69
CA SER A 152 -3.86 13.62 -20.49
C SER A 152 -2.62 12.73 -20.72
N ASP A 153 -1.44 13.31 -20.90
CA ASP A 153 -0.18 12.56 -21.10
C ASP A 153 0.21 11.70 -19.89
N GLN A 154 -0.11 12.17 -18.68
CA GLN A 154 0.20 11.43 -17.46
C GLN A 154 -0.69 10.21 -17.29
N TRP A 155 -1.93 10.24 -17.79
CA TRP A 155 -2.84 9.10 -17.80
C TRP A 155 -2.39 8.02 -18.77
N THR A 156 -1.98 8.42 -19.98
CA THR A 156 -1.38 7.51 -20.95
C THR A 156 -0.12 6.86 -20.38
N THR A 157 0.71 7.63 -19.69
CA THR A 157 1.91 7.10 -19.03
C THR A 157 1.56 6.11 -17.93
N LEU A 158 0.59 6.44 -17.08
CA LEU A 158 0.12 5.56 -16.01
C LEU A 158 -0.43 4.23 -16.57
N ASP A 159 -1.15 4.25 -17.69
CA ASP A 159 -1.64 3.04 -18.38
C ASP A 159 -0.51 2.14 -18.86
N MET A 160 0.52 2.70 -19.50
CA MET A 160 1.71 1.94 -19.90
C MET A 160 2.36 1.25 -18.70
N PHE A 161 2.44 1.93 -17.55
CA PHE A 161 2.97 1.35 -16.31
C PHE A 161 2.07 0.30 -15.67
N LEU A 162 0.77 0.28 -15.99
CA LEU A 162 -0.20 -0.71 -15.51
C LEU A 162 -0.46 -1.82 -16.55
N SER A 163 0.33 -1.86 -17.61
CA SER A 163 0.20 -2.81 -18.70
C SER A 163 0.25 -4.28 -18.24
N PRO A 164 -0.46 -5.19 -18.95
CA PRO A 164 -0.45 -6.62 -18.65
C PRO A 164 0.95 -7.25 -18.71
N ASP A 165 1.85 -6.75 -19.56
CA ASP A 165 3.22 -7.27 -19.69
C ASP A 165 3.98 -7.13 -18.36
N ARG A 166 3.74 -6.00 -17.69
CA ARG A 166 4.36 -5.67 -16.41
C ARG A 166 3.65 -6.35 -15.23
N PHE A 167 2.32 -6.28 -15.20
CA PHE A 167 1.50 -6.84 -14.12
C PHE A 167 0.54 -7.91 -14.65
N PRO A 168 1.07 -9.10 -15.00
CA PRO A 168 0.31 -10.15 -15.65
C PRO A 168 -0.73 -10.81 -14.76
N HIS A 169 -0.87 -10.45 -13.48
CA HIS A 169 -1.93 -10.93 -12.58
C HIS A 169 -2.88 -9.82 -12.09
N LEU A 170 -2.62 -8.57 -12.46
CA LEU A 170 -3.44 -7.43 -12.03
C LEU A 170 -4.84 -7.57 -12.61
N ARG A 171 -5.82 -7.59 -11.70
CA ARG A 171 -7.26 -7.77 -12.02
C ARG A 171 -8.14 -6.70 -11.39
N ASN A 172 -7.64 -6.02 -10.37
CA ASN A 172 -8.41 -5.03 -9.62
C ASN A 172 -7.58 -3.75 -9.41
N ILE A 173 -8.01 -2.67 -10.03
CA ILE A 173 -7.50 -1.33 -9.76
C ILE A 173 -8.62 -0.54 -9.10
N VAL A 174 -8.37 -0.04 -7.89
CA VAL A 174 -9.27 0.87 -7.19
C VAL A 174 -8.67 2.25 -7.23
N LEU A 175 -9.27 3.14 -8.03
CA LEU A 175 -9.00 4.57 -8.01
C LEU A 175 -10.16 5.26 -7.29
N LYS A 176 -9.90 5.84 -6.13
CA LYS A 176 -10.95 6.57 -5.38
C LYS A 176 -10.86 8.05 -5.73
N CYS A 177 -11.86 8.57 -6.44
CA CYS A 177 -11.89 9.92 -7.04
C CYS A 177 -13.01 10.79 -6.47
N TRP A 178 -12.72 12.05 -6.09
CA TRP A 178 -13.73 13.08 -5.79
C TRP A 178 -13.83 14.04 -7.00
N GLY A 179 -15.06 14.34 -7.44
CA GLY A 179 -15.30 15.04 -8.70
C GLY A 179 -15.93 14.14 -9.77
N GLY A 180 -16.75 14.73 -10.65
CA GLY A 180 -17.68 14.02 -11.54
C GLY A 180 -17.06 12.82 -12.26
N HIS A 181 -17.64 11.64 -12.02
CA HIS A 181 -17.18 10.35 -12.54
C HIS A 181 -17.00 10.31 -14.07
N GLU A 182 -17.81 11.09 -14.80
CA GLU A 182 -17.80 11.13 -16.26
C GLU A 182 -16.50 11.72 -16.84
N ALA A 183 -15.93 12.74 -16.20
CA ALA A 183 -14.69 13.37 -16.65
C ALA A 183 -13.48 12.43 -16.47
N VAL A 184 -13.46 11.65 -15.37
CA VAL A 184 -12.45 10.61 -15.14
C VAL A 184 -12.55 9.54 -16.22
N ARG A 185 -13.78 9.03 -16.45
CA ARG A 185 -14.01 7.95 -17.40
C ARG A 185 -13.67 8.34 -18.83
N ALA A 186 -13.93 9.58 -19.23
CA ALA A 186 -13.60 10.08 -20.57
C ALA A 186 -12.09 10.23 -20.82
N LYS A 187 -11.28 10.34 -19.76
CA LYS A 187 -9.82 10.52 -19.83
C LYS A 187 -9.04 9.26 -19.51
N LEU A 188 -9.66 8.28 -18.84
CA LEU A 188 -9.07 6.98 -18.61
C LEU A 188 -8.86 6.25 -19.94
N PRO A 189 -7.67 5.67 -20.18
CA PRO A 189 -7.44 4.84 -21.35
C PRO A 189 -8.43 3.68 -21.46
N SER A 190 -8.64 3.19 -22.67
CA SER A 190 -9.68 2.20 -22.97
C SER A 190 -9.52 0.89 -22.19
N SER A 191 -8.28 0.55 -21.81
CA SER A 191 -7.89 -0.54 -20.91
C SER A 191 -8.60 -0.50 -19.54
N PHE A 192 -9.06 0.68 -19.09
CA PHE A 192 -9.76 0.87 -17.84
C PHE A 192 -11.30 0.84 -17.96
N LEU A 193 -11.85 0.78 -19.18
CA LEU A 193 -13.29 0.97 -19.41
C LEU A 193 -14.18 -0.24 -19.04
N GLY A 194 -13.59 -1.38 -18.66
CA GLY A 194 -14.32 -2.56 -18.16
C GLY A 194 -14.83 -2.43 -16.71
N GLY A 195 -14.55 -1.30 -16.04
CA GLY A 195 -14.95 -1.04 -14.65
C GLY A 195 -16.39 -0.60 -14.47
N CYS A 196 -16.99 -1.01 -13.34
CA CYS A 196 -18.26 -0.44 -12.86
C CYS A 196 -17.93 0.65 -11.84
N CYS A 197 -18.36 1.87 -12.13
CA CYS A 197 -18.24 2.99 -11.20
C CYS A 197 -19.60 3.25 -10.61
N ARG A 198 -19.69 3.09 -9.29
CA ARG A 198 -20.94 3.33 -8.54
C ARG A 198 -20.91 4.73 -7.93
N TRP A 199 -22.10 5.30 -7.79
CA TRP A 199 -22.34 6.57 -7.11
C TRP A 199 -21.65 6.57 -5.73
N ASN A 200 -20.96 7.67 -5.41
CA ASN A 200 -19.95 7.83 -4.36
C ASN A 200 -18.56 7.18 -4.66
N THR A 201 -17.78 7.91 -5.45
CA THR A 201 -16.34 8.15 -5.21
C THR A 201 -15.35 7.02 -5.50
N ILE A 202 -15.76 5.82 -5.89
CA ILE A 202 -14.82 4.71 -6.13
C ILE A 202 -14.96 4.19 -7.56
N CYS A 203 -13.97 4.50 -8.40
CA CYS A 203 -13.78 3.86 -9.69
C CYS A 203 -13.13 2.49 -9.47
N ARG A 204 -13.95 1.43 -9.49
CA ARG A 204 -13.43 0.06 -9.49
C ARG A 204 -13.25 -0.38 -10.93
N ILE A 205 -11.99 -0.37 -11.36
CA ILE A 205 -11.63 -0.80 -12.70
C ILE A 205 -11.31 -2.30 -12.61
N ARG A 206 -12.17 -3.09 -13.24
CA ARG A 206 -11.87 -4.49 -13.56
C ARG A 206 -11.19 -4.48 -14.93
N ILE A 207 -9.96 -4.96 -14.97
CA ILE A 207 -9.26 -5.16 -16.23
C ILE A 207 -9.90 -6.39 -16.89
N ALA A 208 -10.73 -6.16 -17.90
CA ALA A 208 -11.29 -7.22 -18.70
C ALA A 208 -10.17 -7.83 -19.54
N ARG A 209 -9.73 -9.05 -19.18
CA ARG A 209 -8.79 -9.77 -20.01
C ARG A 209 -9.55 -10.43 -21.15
N GLY A 210 -9.44 -9.84 -22.34
CA GLY A 210 -9.66 -10.61 -23.55
C GLY A 210 -8.61 -11.70 -23.59
N HIS A 211 -9.00 -12.97 -23.44
CA HIS A 211 -8.19 -14.09 -23.88
C HIS A 211 -7.97 -13.89 -25.38
N ARG A 212 -6.82 -13.33 -25.78
CA ARG A 212 -6.31 -13.59 -27.12
C ARG A 212 -5.70 -14.98 -27.05
N LEU A 213 -6.43 -15.94 -27.64
CA LEU A 213 -5.91 -17.24 -28.08
C LEU A 213 -4.77 -17.01 -29.08
#